data_AF-A0A3P4B8U5-F1
#
_entry.id   AF-A0A3P4B8U5-F1
#
_cell.length_a   1.000
_cell.length_b   1.000
_cell.length_c   1.000
_cell.angle_alpha   90.00
_cell.angle_beta   90.00
_cell.angle_gamma   90.00
#
_symmetry.space_group_name_H-M   'P 1'
#
loop_
_entity.id
_entity.type
_entity.pdbx_description
1 polymer ?
#
loop_
_entity_poly.entity_id
_entity_poly.type
_entity_poly.pdbx_seq_one_letter_code
_entity_poly.pdbx_strand_id
1 'polypeptide(L)' 'MMTAEEIARRLREVAAEMEQLGAAMDYYGGFNGRMARHGREMVGAAGIARDWAEEIESAKTGE' A
#
# COMPACT_ATOMS: atom_id res chain seq x y z
N MET A 1 -4.03 22.43 -0.25
CA MET A 1 -5.06 21.39 -0.29
C MET A 1 -4.66 20.45 -1.41
N MET A 2 -4.65 19.13 -1.18
CA MET A 2 -4.23 18.19 -2.24
C MET A 2 -5.37 17.98 -3.24
N THR A 3 -5.04 17.83 -4.53
CA THR A 3 -6.02 17.39 -5.54
C THR A 3 -6.29 15.90 -5.40
N ALA A 4 -7.38 15.43 -6.01
CA ALA A 4 -7.67 14.00 -6.11
C ALA A 4 -6.55 13.24 -6.87
N GLU A 5 -5.93 13.81 -7.92
CA GLU A 5 -4.77 13.14 -8.56
C GLU A 5 -3.59 13.04 -7.59
N GLU A 6 -3.32 14.09 -6.82
CA GLU A 6 -2.22 14.09 -5.86
C GLU A 6 -2.45 13.08 -4.74
N ILE A 7 -3.70 12.88 -4.30
CA ILE A 7 -4.07 11.84 -3.32
C ILE A 7 -3.86 10.45 -3.92
N ALA A 8 -4.39 10.18 -5.12
CA ALA A 8 -4.23 8.88 -5.78
C ALA A 8 -2.75 8.52 -6.00
N ARG A 9 -1.96 9.47 -6.50
CA ARG A 9 -0.50 9.30 -6.67
C ARG A 9 0.18 8.94 -5.35
N ARG A 10 -0.14 9.66 -4.28
CA ARG A 10 0.49 9.44 -2.97
C ARG A 10 0.07 8.10 -2.35
N LEU A 11 -1.16 7.66 -2.57
CA LEU A 11 -1.63 6.33 -2.19
C LEU A 11 -0.88 5.23 -2.95
N ARG A 12 -0.64 5.39 -4.25
CA ARG A 12 0.18 4.47 -5.07
C ARG A 12 1.61 4.36 -4.52
N GLU A 13 2.23 5.49 -4.22
CA GLU A 13 3.60 5.55 -3.68
C GLU A 13 3.70 4.83 -2.33
N VAL A 14 2.81 5.16 -1.40
CA VAL A 14 2.78 4.53 -0.07
C VAL A 14 2.49 3.04 -0.16
N ALA A 15 1.56 2.61 -1.03
CA ALA A 15 1.29 1.20 -1.25
C ALA A 15 2.54 0.45 -1.73
N ALA A 16 3.28 1.01 -2.70
CA ALA A 16 4.49 0.39 -3.22
C ALA A 16 5.61 0.29 -2.16
N GLU A 17 5.75 1.29 -1.29
CA GLU A 17 6.70 1.25 -0.18
C GLU A 17 6.30 0.21 0.88
N MET A 18 5.01 0.16 1.22
CA MET A 18 4.46 -0.80 2.19
C MET A 18 4.60 -2.24 1.71
N GLU A 19 4.37 -2.52 0.43
CA GLU A 19 4.57 -3.87 -0.12
C GLU A 19 6.04 -4.29 -0.08
N GLN A 20 6.96 -3.43 -0.51
CA GLN A 20 8.38 -3.73 -0.51
C GLN A 20 8.90 -3.97 0.92
N LEU A 21 8.55 -3.09 1.85
CA LEU A 21 8.97 -3.21 3.24
C LEU A 21 8.30 -4.42 3.92
N GLY A 22 7.01 -4.61 3.71
CA GLY A 22 6.26 -5.74 4.26
C GLY A 22 6.79 -7.09 3.78
N ALA A 23 7.13 -7.21 2.49
CA ALA A 23 7.76 -8.40 1.93
C ALA A 23 9.16 -8.65 2.50
N ALA A 24 9.97 -7.61 2.68
CA ALA A 24 11.27 -7.72 3.34
C ALA A 24 11.11 -8.18 4.80
N MET A 25 10.11 -7.65 5.52
CA MET A 25 9.80 -8.06 6.89
C MET A 25 9.34 -9.50 7.00
N ASP A 26 8.57 -10.00 6.03
CA ASP A 26 8.17 -11.42 5.96
C ASP A 26 9.38 -12.33 5.70
N TYR A 27 10.22 -11.95 4.74
CA TYR A 27 11.43 -12.70 4.37
C TYR A 27 12.47 -12.76 5.50
N TYR A 28 12.85 -11.61 6.06
CA TYR A 28 13.86 -11.54 7.14
C TYR A 28 13.30 -11.89 8.52
N GLY A 29 11.98 -11.80 8.69
CA GLY A 29 11.26 -12.11 9.92
C GLY A 29 11.24 -13.59 10.28
N GLY A 30 11.80 -14.48 9.47
CA GLY A 30 11.93 -15.92 9.77
C GLY A 30 12.59 -16.23 11.12
N PHE A 31 13.39 -15.32 11.67
CA PHE A 31 14.01 -15.43 13.01
C PHE A 31 13.16 -14.83 14.14
N ASN A 32 12.17 -13.99 13.82
CA ASN A 32 11.25 -13.34 14.77
C ASN A 32 9.83 -13.34 14.17
N GLY A 33 9.02 -14.35 14.51
CA GLY A 33 7.69 -14.55 13.94
C GLY A 33 6.73 -13.35 14.06
N ARG A 34 6.98 -12.39 14.98
CA ARG A 34 6.21 -11.13 15.03
C ARG A 34 6.53 -10.20 13.87
N MET A 35 7.80 -10.10 13.47
CA MET A 35 8.22 -9.28 12.32
C MET A 35 7.59 -9.81 11.03
N ALA A 36 7.60 -11.13 10.84
CA ALA A 36 6.98 -11.75 9.67
C ALA A 36 5.45 -11.51 9.63
N ARG A 37 4.78 -11.65 10.78
CA ARG A 37 3.34 -11.34 10.90
C ARG A 37 3.04 -9.89 10.52
N HIS A 38 3.74 -8.93 11.10
CA HIS A 38 3.50 -7.51 10.82
C HIS A 38 3.88 -7.12 9.39
N GLY A 39 4.84 -7.83 8.78
CA GLY A 39 5.16 -7.69 7.36
C GLY A 39 3.96 -8.02 6.46
N ARG A 40 3.29 -9.15 6.72
CA ARG A 40 2.07 -9.54 5.98
C ARG A 40 0.90 -8.60 6.22
N GLU A 41 0.72 -8.11 7.46
CA GLU A 41 -0.29 -7.09 7.78
C GLU A 41 -0.03 -5.78 7.00
N MET A 42 1.24 -5.37 6.85
CA MET A 42 1.63 -4.21 6.06
C MET A 42 1.33 -4.40 4.56
N VAL A 43 1.63 -5.57 3.99
CA VAL A 43 1.27 -5.90 2.59
C VAL A 43 -0.26 -5.84 2.40
N GLY A 44 -1.03 -6.36 3.35
CA GLY A 44 -2.50 -6.27 3.29
C GLY A 44 -3.00 -4.83 3.28
N ALA A 45 -2.44 -3.96 4.12
CA ALA A 45 -2.80 -2.55 4.17
C ALA A 45 -2.36 -1.78 2.91
N ALA A 46 -1.28 -2.22 2.24
CA ALA A 46 -0.88 -1.66 0.96
C ALA A 46 -1.91 -1.93 -0.15
N GLY A 47 -2.55 -3.11 -0.12
CA GLY A 47 -3.69 -3.43 -1.00
C GLY A 47 -4.83 -2.43 -0.84
N ILE A 48 -5.22 -2.12 0.40
CA ILE A 48 -6.25 -1.11 0.68
C ILE A 48 -5.87 0.25 0.08
N ALA A 49 -4.63 0.71 0.27
CA ALA A 49 -4.19 1.99 -0.29
C ALA A 49 -4.22 1.99 -1.83
N ARG A 50 -3.89 0.87 -2.47
CA ARG A 50 -3.99 0.71 -3.93
C ARG A 50 -5.42 0.78 -4.42
N ASP A 51 -6.35 0.09 -3.76
CA ASP A 51 -7.76 0.05 -4.14
C ASP A 51 -8.36 1.47 -4.10
N TRP A 52 -8.08 2.23 -3.03
CA TRP A 52 -8.51 3.63 -2.95
C TRP A 52 -7.92 4.52 -4.06
N ALA A 53 -6.65 4.31 -4.45
CA ALA A 53 -6.06 5.06 -5.56
C ALA A 53 -6.79 4.77 -6.88
N GLU A 54 -7.09 3.49 -7.12
CA GLU A 54 -7.81 3.03 -8.31
C GLU A 54 -9.25 3.56 -8.36
N GLU A 55 -9.96 3.59 -7.23
CA GLU A 55 -11.29 4.19 -7.14
C GLU A 55 -11.29 5.68 -7.50
N ILE A 56 -10.31 6.44 -7.00
CA ILE A 56 -10.18 7.88 -7.30
C ILE A 56 -9.89 8.12 -8.78
N GLU A 57 -8.97 7.35 -9.36
CA GLU A 57 -8.62 7.44 -10.78
C GLU A 57 -9.81 7.04 -11.68
N SER A 58 -10.56 6.01 -11.28
CA SER A 58 -11.74 5.54 -12.00
C SER A 58 -12.90 6.54 -11.96
N ALA A 59 -13.13 7.18 -10.81
CA ALA A 59 -14.13 8.23 -10.67
C ALA A 59 -13.88 9.40 -11.63
N LYS A 60 -12.61 9.73 -11.93
CA LYS A 60 -12.23 10.77 -12.89
C LYS A 60 -12.38 10.40 -14.35
N THR A 61 -12.39 9.11 -14.67
CA THR A 61 -12.48 8.62 -16.06
C THR A 61 -13.94 8.45 -16.51
N GLY A 62 -14.88 8.40 -15.55
CA GLY A 62 -16.32 8.32 -15.78
C GLY A 62 -17.06 9.66 -15.84
N GLU A 63 -16.36 10.79 -15.66
CA GLU A 63 -16.85 12.17 -15.91
C GLU A 63 -16.53 12.61 -17.35
#